data_AF-A0A3N6TEV7-F1
#
_entry.id   AF-A0A3N6TEV7-F1
#
_cell.length_a   1.000
_cell.length_b   1.000
_cell.length_c   1.000
_cell.angle_alpha   90.00
_cell.angle_beta   90.00
_cell.angle_gamma   90.00
#
_symmetry.space_group_name_H-M   'P 1'
#
loop_
_entity.id
_entity.type
_entity.pdbx_description
1 polymer ?
#
loop_
_entity_poly.entity_id
_entity_poly.type
_entity_poly.pdbx_seq_one_letter_code
_entity_poly.pdbx_strand_id
1 'polypeptide(L)'
;MSQSLVVCRTELCRFSGHKIYPGRGIRFIRSDSQVFLFINSKCKHYFHNKLKPSKLAWTTMYRKQHKKDAAQEAVKKRRRATKKPYSRSIVGATLEVIQKKRAEKPEVRDAAREAALRDIKERIKKTKDEKKAKKAEFASKQQKIQAKIPKAAAKGGPKLGGGGGKR
;
A
#
# COMPACT_ATOMS: atom_id res chain seq x y z
N MET A 1 -29.37 46.05 6.66
CA MET A 1 -28.05 46.68 6.86
C MET A 1 -27.01 45.58 7.01
N SER A 2 -26.37 45.17 5.92
CA SER A 2 -25.29 44.18 5.95
C SER A 2 -24.05 44.81 6.58
N GLN A 3 -23.64 44.33 7.75
CA GLN A 3 -22.35 44.72 8.33
C GLN A 3 -21.23 44.20 7.43
N SER A 4 -20.64 45.09 6.63
CA SER A 4 -19.36 44.84 6.00
C SER A 4 -18.29 44.84 7.08
N LEU A 5 -17.92 43.66 7.58
CA LEU A 5 -16.72 43.49 8.38
C LEU A 5 -15.52 43.86 7.50
N VAL A 6 -14.98 45.07 7.69
CA VAL A 6 -13.73 45.49 7.06
C VAL A 6 -12.63 44.65 7.69
N VAL A 7 -12.21 43.57 7.02
CA VAL A 7 -11.09 42.73 7.46
C VAL A 7 -9.81 43.57 7.33
N CYS A 8 -9.39 44.20 8.43
CA CYS A 8 -8.12 44.93 8.49
C CYS A 8 -6.96 43.96 8.26
N ARG A 9 -6.41 43.97 7.04
CA ARG A 9 -5.29 43.11 6.66
C ARG A 9 -4.04 43.49 7.44
N THR A 10 -3.60 42.62 8.34
CA THR A 10 -2.33 42.79 9.05
C THR A 10 -1.17 42.24 8.22
N GLU A 11 -0.16 43.05 7.97
CA GLU A 11 1.08 42.63 7.33
C GLU A 11 2.11 42.20 8.39
N LEU A 12 3.20 41.56 7.97
CA LEU A 12 4.27 41.13 8.88
C LEU A 12 5.55 41.88 8.56
N CYS A 13 6.23 42.37 9.60
CA CYS A 13 7.55 42.97 9.48
C CYS A 13 8.57 41.92 9.01
N ARG A 14 9.29 42.21 7.93
CA ARG A 14 10.27 41.28 7.34
C ARG A 14 11.46 41.01 8.28
N PHE A 15 11.86 42.00 9.08
CA PHE A 15 13.00 41.88 10.00
C PHE A 15 12.61 41.25 11.33
N SER A 16 11.62 41.84 12.02
CA SER A 16 11.27 41.44 13.38
C SER A 16 10.22 40.35 13.48
N GLY A 17 9.45 40.09 12.42
CA GLY A 17 8.34 39.13 12.41
C GLY A 17 7.07 39.60 13.14
N HIS A 18 7.02 40.86 13.59
CA HIS A 18 5.86 41.42 14.30
C HIS A 18 4.74 41.85 13.33
N LYS A 19 3.50 41.79 13.78
CA LYS A 19 2.32 42.24 13.02
C LYS A 19 2.34 43.76 12.86
N ILE A 20 2.12 44.21 11.63
CA ILE A 20 1.96 45.61 11.23
C ILE A 20 0.47 45.82 10.95
N TYR A 21 -0.13 46.72 11.72
CA TYR A 21 -1.50 47.16 11.53
C TYR A 21 -1.54 48.30 10.49
N PRO A 22 -2.67 48.49 9.79
CA PRO A 22 -2.82 49.59 8.85
C PRO A 22 -2.50 50.94 9.51
N GLY A 23 -1.88 51.84 8.74
CA GLY A 23 -1.42 53.15 9.23
C GLY A 23 -0.10 53.13 9.99
N ARG A 24 0.58 51.98 10.10
CA ARG A 24 1.88 51.86 10.78
C ARG A 24 2.95 51.23 9.89
N GLY A 25 4.20 51.58 10.18
CA GLY A 25 5.37 50.99 9.52
C GLY A 25 5.88 51.80 8.35
N ILE A 26 6.89 51.23 7.67
CA ILE A 26 7.61 51.85 6.56
C ILE A 26 7.75 50.78 5.47
N ARG A 27 7.41 51.14 4.23
CA ARG A 27 7.64 50.31 3.04
C ARG A 27 8.94 50.75 2.38
N PHE A 28 9.88 49.83 2.24
CA PHE A 28 11.15 50.05 1.56
C PHE A 28 11.20 49.13 0.34
N ILE A 29 11.49 49.69 -0.83
CA ILE A 29 11.64 48.95 -2.07
C ILE A 29 13.12 48.99 -2.44
N ARG A 30 13.72 47.81 -2.59
CA ARG A 30 15.12 47.68 -3.03
C ARG A 30 15.17 47.68 -4.57
N SER A 31 16.33 47.97 -5.14
CA SER A 31 16.55 48.03 -6.60
C SER A 31 16.15 46.76 -7.35
N ASP A 32 16.18 45.59 -6.69
CA ASP A 32 15.70 44.31 -7.23
C ASP A 32 14.17 44.14 -7.14
N SER A 33 13.43 45.25 -6.96
CA SER A 33 11.97 45.30 -6.82
C SER A 33 11.42 44.54 -5.60
N GLN A 34 12.28 44.12 -4.66
CA GLN A 34 11.83 43.47 -3.45
C GLN A 34 11.23 44.48 -2.46
N VAL A 35 10.00 44.23 -2.05
CA VAL A 35 9.26 45.05 -1.08
C VAL A 35 9.52 44.53 0.34
N PHE A 36 10.11 45.40 1.15
CA PHE A 36 10.35 45.18 2.57
C PHE A 36 9.40 46.02 3.40
N LEU A 37 8.71 45.38 4.34
CA LEU A 37 7.83 46.05 5.29
C LEU A 37 8.50 46.03 6.67
N PHE A 38 8.64 47.22 7.26
CA PHE A 38 9.23 47.41 8.58
C PHE A 38 8.20 48.03 9.53
N ILE A 39 8.16 47.56 10.77
CA ILE A 39 7.25 48.11 11.79
C ILE A 39 7.71 49.47 12.34
N ASN A 40 9.03 49.69 12.41
CA ASN A 40 9.65 50.88 12.99
C ASN A 40 10.96 51.23 12.28
N SER A 41 11.47 52.44 12.54
CA SER A 41 12.77 52.92 12.05
C SER A 41 13.93 52.05 12.54
N LYS A 42 13.84 51.49 13.76
CA LYS A 42 14.82 50.55 14.31
C LYS A 42 15.05 49.33 13.40
N CYS A 43 13.97 48.71 12.92
CA CYS A 43 14.06 47.56 11.99
C CYS A 43 14.67 47.97 10.65
N LYS A 44 14.31 49.15 10.12
CA LYS A 44 14.88 49.70 8.89
C LYS A 44 16.39 49.93 9.05
N HIS A 45 16.81 50.55 10.15
CA HIS A 45 18.21 50.83 10.44
C HIS A 45 19.05 49.54 10.55
N TYR A 46 18.57 48.55 11.30
CA TYR A 46 19.26 47.25 11.42
C TYR A 46 19.35 46.49 10.09
N PHE A 47 18.34 46.63 9.22
CA PHE A 47 18.37 46.06 7.89
C PHE A 47 19.46 46.71 7.01
N HIS A 48 19.58 48.04 7.02
CA HIS A 48 20.64 48.73 6.28
C HIS A 48 22.04 48.45 6.84
N ASN A 49 22.17 48.26 8.16
CA ASN A 49 23.41 47.82 8.79
C ASN A 49 23.73 46.33 8.56
N LYS A 50 22.91 45.63 7.76
CA LYS A 50 23.08 44.21 7.42
C LYS A 50 23.15 43.28 8.64
N LEU A 51 22.49 43.66 9.74
CA LEU A 51 22.39 42.81 10.92
C LEU A 51 21.46 41.62 10.64
N LYS A 52 21.88 40.43 11.07
CA LYS A 52 21.09 39.20 10.89
C LYS A 52 20.04 39.11 12.01
N PRO A 53 18.73 39.05 11.71
CA PRO A 53 17.70 38.93 12.76
C PRO A 53 17.88 37.66 13.61
N SER A 54 18.47 36.60 13.04
CA SER A 54 18.78 35.34 13.72
C SER A 54 19.72 35.49 14.93
N LYS A 55 20.46 36.60 15.03
CA LYS A 55 21.37 36.90 16.14
C LYS A 55 20.73 37.82 17.20
N LEU A 56 19.58 38.43 16.90
CA LEU A 56 18.93 39.41 17.77
C LEU A 56 17.82 38.76 18.59
N ALA A 57 18.02 38.69 19.91
CA ALA A 57 17.21 37.90 20.84
C ALA A 57 15.69 38.20 20.83
N TRP A 58 15.33 39.45 20.54
CA TRP A 58 13.93 39.93 20.57
C TRP A 58 13.14 39.62 19.29
N THR A 59 13.80 39.19 18.21
CA THR A 59 13.13 38.93 16.93
C THR A 59 12.44 37.57 16.94
N THR A 60 11.34 37.43 16.18
CA THR A 60 10.63 36.15 16.04
C THR A 60 11.54 35.05 15.46
N MET A 61 12.45 35.41 14.54
CA MET A 61 13.36 34.43 13.93
C MET A 61 14.34 33.84 14.94
N TYR A 62 14.94 34.68 15.79
CA TYR A 62 15.80 34.20 16.88
C TYR A 62 15.03 33.28 17.83
N ARG A 63 13.84 33.70 18.27
CA ARG A 63 13.00 32.93 19.22
C ARG A 63 12.62 31.57 18.65
N LYS A 64 12.34 31.49 17.34
CA LYS A 64 12.07 30.22 16.63
C LYS A 64 13.28 29.30 16.60
N GLN A 65 14.47 29.81 16.23
CA GLN A 65 15.70 29.01 16.17
C GLN A 65 16.10 28.47 17.55
N HIS A 66 15.91 29.29 18.60
CA HIS A 66 16.21 28.93 19.99
C HIS A 66 15.04 28.24 20.70
N LYS A 67 14.01 27.80 19.95
CA LYS A 67 12.84 27.06 20.46
C LYS A 67 12.10 27.76 21.61
N LYS A 68 12.19 29.09 21.72
CA LYS A 68 11.47 29.87 22.75
C LYS A 68 9.95 29.90 22.50
N ASP A 69 9.51 29.66 21.27
CA ASP A 69 8.10 29.60 20.85
C ASP A 69 7.63 28.15 20.56
N ALA A 70 8.15 27.16 21.31
CA ALA A 70 7.92 25.74 21.03
C ALA A 70 6.44 25.29 21.09
N ALA A 71 5.61 25.95 21.91
CA ALA A 71 4.21 25.57 22.12
C ALA A 71 3.36 25.61 20.82
N GLN A 72 3.62 26.59 19.94
CA GLN A 72 2.86 26.75 18.69
C GLN A 72 3.29 25.76 17.59
N GLU A 73 4.55 25.28 17.63
CA GLU A 73 5.08 24.35 16.63
C GLU A 73 4.76 22.88 16.97
N ALA A 74 4.71 22.54 18.27
CA ALA A 74 4.42 21.20 18.75
C ALA A 74 3.05 20.67 18.29
N VAL A 75 2.02 21.53 18.29
CA VAL A 75 0.65 21.17 17.90
C VAL A 75 0.55 20.75 16.43
N LYS A 76 1.36 21.34 15.55
CA LYS A 76 1.31 21.08 14.10
C LYS A 76 1.99 19.78 13.67
N LYS A 77 2.92 19.23 14.47
CA LYS A 77 3.67 18.02 14.09
C LYS A 77 2.90 16.71 14.29
N ARG A 78 1.67 16.75 14.83
CA ARG A 78 0.85 15.55 14.99
C ARG A 78 0.34 15.06 13.62
N ARG A 79 1.11 14.16 12.99
CA ARG A 79 0.71 13.48 11.76
C ARG A 79 -0.58 12.68 12.02
N ARG A 80 -1.65 13.02 11.32
CA ARG A 80 -2.91 12.26 11.40
C ARG A 80 -2.74 10.96 10.62
N ALA A 81 -2.65 9.84 11.33
CA ALA A 81 -2.79 8.52 10.71
C ALA A 81 -4.24 8.32 10.31
N THR A 82 -4.55 8.46 9.02
CA THR A 82 -5.89 8.16 8.50
C THR A 82 -6.02 6.65 8.39
N LYS A 83 -6.81 6.03 9.26
CA LYS A 83 -7.15 4.61 9.15
C LYS A 83 -8.03 4.42 7.91
N LYS A 84 -7.45 3.95 6.80
CA LYS A 84 -8.23 3.60 5.62
C LYS A 84 -9.03 2.33 5.94
N PRO A 85 -10.37 2.31 5.75
CA PRO A 85 -11.15 1.09 5.93
C PRO A 85 -10.67 0.05 4.90
N TYR A 86 -10.11 -1.05 5.40
CA TYR A 86 -9.49 -2.10 4.57
C TYR A 86 -10.52 -2.99 3.87
N SER A 87 -11.70 -3.16 4.45
CA SER A 87 -12.77 -3.98 3.87
C SER A 87 -13.84 -3.13 3.18
N ARG A 88 -14.07 -3.40 1.91
CA ARG A 88 -15.25 -2.98 1.15
C ARG A 88 -16.08 -4.22 0.82
N SER A 89 -17.40 -4.06 0.67
CA SER A 89 -18.26 -5.10 0.10
C SER A 89 -17.93 -5.32 -1.37
N ILE A 90 -18.06 -6.55 -1.84
CA ILE A 90 -17.83 -6.94 -3.23
C ILE A 90 -19.17 -7.44 -3.79
N VAL A 91 -19.47 -7.16 -5.05
CA VAL A 91 -20.68 -7.70 -5.70
C VAL A 91 -20.63 -9.24 -5.62
N GLY A 92 -21.68 -9.85 -5.08
CA GLY A 92 -21.76 -11.30 -4.83
C GLY A 92 -21.39 -11.77 -3.41
N ALA A 93 -20.85 -10.89 -2.54
CA ALA A 93 -20.67 -11.20 -1.12
C ALA A 93 -20.76 -9.93 -0.26
N THR A 94 -21.74 -9.89 0.65
CA THR A 94 -21.87 -8.79 1.62
C THR A 94 -20.70 -8.79 2.59
N LEU A 95 -20.40 -7.62 3.17
CA LEU A 95 -19.27 -7.41 4.06
C LEU A 95 -19.31 -8.35 5.29
N GLU A 96 -20.51 -8.67 5.78
CA GLU A 96 -20.73 -9.59 6.89
C GLU A 96 -20.34 -11.04 6.57
N VAL A 97 -20.64 -11.52 5.37
CA VAL A 97 -20.27 -12.87 4.93
C VAL A 97 -18.75 -12.99 4.81
N ILE A 98 -18.09 -11.94 4.30
CA ILE A 98 -16.63 -11.89 4.19
C ILE A 98 -15.98 -11.92 5.58
N GLN A 99 -16.51 -11.15 6.53
CA GLN A 99 -15.99 -11.12 7.90
C GLN A 99 -16.18 -12.47 8.61
N LYS A 100 -17.36 -13.10 8.51
CA LYS A 100 -17.64 -14.41 9.10
C LYS A 100 -16.70 -15.49 8.55
N LYS A 101 -16.53 -15.55 7.23
CA LYS A 101 -15.57 -16.47 6.59
C LYS A 101 -14.11 -16.19 6.98
N ARG A 102 -13.75 -14.95 7.28
CA ARG A 102 -12.39 -14.57 7.69
C ARG A 102 -12.14 -14.81 9.19
N ALA A 103 -13.17 -14.73 10.02
CA ALA A 103 -13.12 -14.96 11.46
C ALA A 103 -13.13 -16.46 11.84
N GLU A 104 -13.48 -17.35 10.91
CA GLU A 104 -13.44 -18.80 11.14
C GLU A 104 -12.06 -19.27 11.63
N LYS A 105 -12.05 -20.19 12.61
CA LYS A 105 -10.80 -20.73 13.19
C LYS A 105 -10.04 -21.55 12.15
N PRO A 106 -8.70 -21.55 12.17
CA PRO A 106 -7.88 -22.30 11.20
C PRO A 106 -8.21 -23.80 11.22
N GLU A 107 -8.48 -24.37 12.39
CA GLU A 107 -8.84 -25.78 12.56
C GLU A 107 -10.08 -26.19 11.75
N VAL A 108 -11.12 -25.34 11.71
CA VAL A 108 -12.35 -25.61 10.95
C VAL A 108 -12.07 -25.51 9.44
N ARG A 109 -11.19 -24.58 9.03
CA ARG A 109 -10.78 -24.47 7.63
C ARG A 109 -9.98 -25.68 7.16
N ASP A 110 -9.07 -26.16 8.01
CA ASP A 110 -8.23 -27.29 7.67
C ASP A 110 -9.04 -28.60 7.67
N ALA A 111 -9.98 -28.78 8.59
CA ALA A 111 -10.95 -29.88 8.56
C ALA A 111 -11.80 -29.87 7.27
N ALA A 112 -12.31 -28.71 6.85
CA ALA A 112 -13.06 -28.56 5.61
C ALA A 112 -12.20 -28.85 4.36
N ARG A 113 -10.93 -28.45 4.37
CA ARG A 113 -9.97 -28.78 3.30
C ARG A 113 -9.69 -30.27 3.24
N GLU A 114 -9.47 -30.92 4.38
CA GLU A 114 -9.20 -32.35 4.43
C GLU A 114 -10.40 -33.17 3.98
N ALA A 115 -11.62 -32.80 4.38
CA ALA A 115 -12.85 -33.41 3.90
C ALA A 115 -12.97 -33.29 2.37
N ALA A 116 -12.78 -32.09 1.82
CA ALA A 116 -12.82 -31.87 0.38
C ALA A 116 -11.73 -32.68 -0.36
N LEU A 117 -10.53 -32.79 0.21
CA LEU A 117 -9.45 -33.61 -0.38
C LEU A 117 -9.77 -35.10 -0.35
N ARG A 118 -10.47 -35.61 0.66
CA ARG A 118 -10.93 -37.01 0.68
C ARG A 118 -11.99 -37.24 -0.38
N ASP A 119 -12.99 -36.38 -0.50
CA ASP A 119 -14.04 -36.49 -1.51
C ASP A 119 -13.47 -36.46 -2.93
N ILE A 120 -12.49 -35.60 -3.20
CA ILE A 120 -11.77 -35.54 -4.48
C ILE A 120 -11.03 -36.86 -4.73
N LYS A 121 -10.31 -37.38 -3.74
CA LYS A 121 -9.58 -38.65 -3.87
C LYS A 121 -10.54 -39.81 -4.14
N GLU A 122 -11.70 -39.84 -3.50
CA GLU A 122 -12.72 -40.87 -3.72
C GLU A 122 -13.34 -40.77 -5.11
N ARG A 123 -13.65 -39.57 -5.61
CA ARG A 123 -14.10 -39.37 -6.99
C ARG A 123 -13.04 -39.77 -8.02
N ILE A 124 -11.76 -39.51 -7.74
CA ILE A 124 -10.66 -39.94 -8.61
C ILE A 124 -10.51 -41.46 -8.60
N LYS A 125 -10.68 -42.13 -7.45
CA LYS A 125 -10.66 -43.60 -7.36
C LYS A 125 -11.81 -44.22 -8.17
N LYS A 126 -13.04 -43.77 -7.93
CA LYS A 126 -14.24 -44.24 -8.67
C LYS A 126 -14.08 -44.07 -10.19
N THR A 127 -13.64 -42.89 -10.65
CA THR A 127 -13.40 -42.66 -12.08
C THR A 127 -12.22 -43.46 -12.65
N LYS A 128 -11.19 -43.78 -11.85
CA LYS A 128 -10.10 -44.69 -12.26
C LYS A 128 -10.59 -46.13 -12.38
N ASP A 129 -11.43 -46.59 -11.47
CA ASP A 129 -11.98 -47.95 -11.47
C ASP A 129 -12.98 -48.14 -12.62
N GLU A 130 -13.82 -47.14 -12.89
CA GLU A 130 -14.65 -47.10 -14.10
C GLU A 130 -13.82 -47.09 -15.40
N LYS A 131 -12.71 -46.36 -15.44
CA LYS A 131 -11.78 -46.37 -16.59
C LYS A 131 -11.06 -47.71 -16.75
N LYS A 132 -10.71 -48.39 -15.66
CA LYS A 132 -10.12 -49.73 -15.70
C LYS A 132 -11.15 -50.78 -16.13
N ALA A 133 -12.38 -50.70 -15.65
CA ALA A 133 -13.47 -51.58 -16.08
C ALA A 133 -13.77 -51.41 -17.57
N LYS A 134 -13.84 -50.17 -18.08
CA LYS A 134 -14.00 -49.89 -19.52
C LYS A 134 -12.81 -50.36 -20.36
N LYS A 135 -11.57 -50.27 -19.85
CA LYS A 135 -10.39 -50.84 -20.52
C LYS A 135 -10.38 -52.37 -20.54
N ALA A 136 -10.83 -53.02 -19.48
CA ALA A 136 -10.95 -54.47 -19.40
C ALA A 136 -12.06 -55.00 -20.33
N GLU A 137 -13.17 -54.27 -20.45
CA GLU A 137 -14.25 -54.57 -21.41
C GLU A 137 -13.79 -54.39 -22.87
N PHE A 138 -12.97 -53.37 -23.16
CA PHE A 138 -12.39 -53.19 -24.48
C PHE A 138 -11.36 -54.29 -24.83
N ALA A 139 -10.55 -54.72 -23.86
CA ALA A 139 -9.58 -55.79 -24.03
C ALA A 139 -10.24 -57.17 -24.21
N SER A 140 -11.35 -57.45 -23.52
CA SER A 140 -12.10 -58.72 -23.67
C SER A 140 -12.90 -58.77 -24.98
N LYS A 141 -13.33 -57.62 -25.52
CA LYS A 141 -13.86 -57.52 -26.89
C LYS A 141 -12.78 -57.74 -27.95
N GLN A 142 -11.53 -57.31 -27.73
CA GLN A 142 -10.40 -57.61 -28.63
C GLN A 142 -10.00 -59.09 -28.60
N GLN A 143 -10.07 -59.77 -27.46
CA GLN A 143 -9.74 -61.20 -27.36
C GLN A 143 -10.75 -62.14 -28.05
N LYS A 144 -12.00 -61.72 -28.26
CA LYS A 144 -12.99 -62.51 -29.02
C LYS A 144 -12.78 -62.52 -30.54
N ILE A 145 -11.94 -61.62 -31.08
CA ILE A 145 -11.65 -61.58 -32.53
C ILE A 145 -10.43 -62.46 -32.88
N GLN A 146 -9.56 -62.76 -31.91
CA GLN A 146 -8.26 -63.40 -32.16
C GLN A 146 -8.22 -64.92 -31.97
N ALA A 147 -9.38 -65.58 -31.96
CA ALA A 147 -9.51 -67.03 -31.84
C ALA A 147 -9.88 -67.71 -33.18
N LYS A 148 -9.22 -67.36 -34.29
CA LYS A 148 -9.16 -68.20 -35.50
C LYS A 148 -7.82 -68.02 -36.26
N ILE A 149 -7.04 -69.11 -36.28
CA ILE A 149 -5.99 -69.55 -37.26
C ILE A 149 -4.49 -69.30 -36.89
N PRO A 150 -3.54 -70.25 -37.14
CA PRO A 150 -2.32 -70.48 -36.34
C PRO A 150 -0.95 -70.20 -36.99
N LYS A 151 0.03 -69.94 -36.11
CA LYS A 151 1.48 -70.30 -36.02
C LYS A 151 2.34 -70.59 -37.29
N ALA A 152 3.43 -69.81 -37.47
CA ALA A 152 4.76 -70.25 -37.95
C ALA A 152 5.87 -69.25 -37.50
N ALA A 153 6.82 -69.70 -36.64
CA ALA A 153 8.27 -69.88 -36.88
C ALA A 153 9.13 -68.59 -36.77
N ALA A 154 9.92 -68.42 -35.69
CA ALA A 154 11.40 -68.58 -35.61
C ALA A 154 12.16 -67.34 -36.18
N LYS A 155 13.20 -66.72 -35.60
CA LYS A 155 14.29 -67.06 -34.65
C LYS A 155 15.03 -65.74 -34.30
N GLY A 156 15.77 -65.71 -33.18
CA GLY A 156 17.04 -64.96 -33.07
C GLY A 156 17.10 -63.78 -32.08
N GLY A 157 17.66 -64.00 -30.88
CA GLY A 157 18.39 -62.97 -30.10
C GLY A 157 19.88 -62.92 -30.51
N PRO A 158 20.79 -62.16 -29.84
CA PRO A 158 20.72 -61.75 -28.44
C PRO A 158 21.24 -60.31 -28.06
N LYS A 159 20.66 -59.79 -26.96
CA LYS A 159 21.26 -59.14 -25.76
C LYS A 159 22.45 -58.15 -25.89
N LEU A 160 22.22 -56.89 -25.48
CA LEU A 160 23.09 -55.93 -24.76
C LEU A 160 22.12 -54.90 -24.13
N GLY A 161 22.14 -54.42 -22.88
CA GLY A 161 23.18 -54.37 -21.87
C GLY A 161 23.23 -52.94 -21.31
N GLY A 162 22.55 -52.68 -20.18
CA GLY A 162 22.91 -51.67 -19.17
C GLY A 162 22.58 -50.18 -19.39
N GLY A 163 22.34 -49.48 -18.28
CA GLY A 163 22.65 -48.05 -18.14
C GLY A 163 21.50 -47.15 -17.67
N GLY A 164 21.43 -46.86 -16.36
CA GLY A 164 20.59 -45.79 -15.83
C GLY A 164 21.15 -44.38 -16.10
N GLY A 165 20.37 -43.34 -15.78
CA GLY A 165 20.86 -41.97 -15.77
C GLY A 165 19.77 -40.92 -15.64
N LYS A 166 19.74 -40.24 -14.49
CA LYS A 166 18.94 -39.04 -14.20
C LYS A 166 19.19 -37.92 -15.22
N ARG A 167 18.14 -37.19 -15.61
CA ARG A 167 18.09 -35.72 -15.65
C ARG A 167 16.69 -35.27 -15.27
#